data_AF-A0A954T808-F1
#
_entry.id   AF-A0A954T808-F1
#
_cell.length_a   1.000
_cell.length_b   1.000
_cell.length_c   1.000
_cell.angle_alpha   90.00
_cell.angle_beta   90.00
_cell.angle_gamma   90.00
#
_symmetry.space_group_name_H-M   'P 1'
#
loop_
_entity.id
_entity.type
_entity.pdbx_description
1 polymer ?
#
loop_
_entity_poly.entity_id
_entity_poly.type
_entity_poly.pdbx_seq_one_letter_code
_entity_poly.pdbx_strand_id
1 'polypeptide(L)'
;MSHLKSCHCCGLIQRAPDGVAAVCARCETALESWMGRLSGNRLSAAFAIAALILYIPAVTMPFLRIEQLGRVRVSSLLVGMRTLFAEGHTFVGLIVLVFSIITPLVKLSALLVLSQERWQLPHRHRARTYRMVEQLGRWGMLDVLLVAVMVAFIKLGGVVEFGAGPGLATFALFVIVSLIASVTFDPYCLWDDGLSLATEAGQTNVSEGPRSTAEGQPQSISGGEEIPDAKLSEKRTNRTARWFWLIPLVAVGIVGWIGWSTYAERGRLITVSFSDGHGIQQGDELRYHGILAGNVENVRLTDDLSGIVLDVRLTPESDGLGRKGARFWIVRPQADLTGIAGLETVVGSKYLTVLPTSPDGPLADEFVGLDDPPLPDLEQTGGVEIVLQSAQGNGLRPGLGVFYRNIRIGGVIETGLADDGTAVETRVYIQPQYRHLICERTEFWNAGG
;
A
#
# COMPACT_ATOMS: atom_id res chain seq x y z
N MET A 1 -34.89 -9.83 37.53
CA MET A 1 -36.07 -10.64 37.90
C MET A 1 -35.74 -12.10 37.57
N SER A 2 -36.66 -13.06 37.71
CA SER A 2 -36.44 -14.43 37.23
C SER A 2 -37.22 -14.63 35.92
N HIS A 3 -36.50 -14.81 34.81
CA HIS A 3 -37.12 -15.14 33.53
C HIS A 3 -37.19 -16.67 33.36
N LEU A 4 -38.24 -17.15 32.71
CA LEU A 4 -38.39 -18.55 32.37
C LEU A 4 -37.45 -18.89 31.20
N LYS A 5 -36.50 -19.80 31.42
CA LYS A 5 -35.59 -20.32 30.38
C LYS A 5 -35.80 -21.82 30.23
N SER A 6 -35.89 -22.30 28.99
CA SER A 6 -35.94 -23.73 28.68
C SER A 6 -34.54 -24.31 28.54
N CYS A 7 -34.27 -25.46 29.16
CA CYS A 7 -33.02 -26.18 28.95
C CYS A 7 -32.96 -26.80 27.54
N HIS A 8 -31.92 -26.50 26.77
CA HIS A 8 -31.71 -27.09 25.44
C HIS A 8 -31.43 -28.60 25.44
N CYS A 9 -30.99 -29.17 26.57
CA CYS A 9 -30.65 -30.59 26.68
C CYS A 9 -31.84 -31.44 27.13
N CYS A 10 -32.53 -31.04 28.21
CA CYS A 10 -33.63 -31.85 28.78
C CYS A 10 -35.02 -31.23 28.61
N GLY A 11 -35.14 -30.05 27.98
CA GLY A 11 -36.42 -29.37 27.74
C GLY A 11 -37.07 -28.74 28.99
N LEU A 12 -36.48 -28.87 30.17
CA LEU A 12 -37.06 -28.34 31.42
C LEU A 12 -37.15 -26.81 31.39
N ILE A 13 -38.36 -26.29 31.56
CA ILE A 13 -38.62 -24.87 31.77
C ILE A 13 -38.38 -24.57 33.25
N GLN A 14 -37.47 -23.64 33.52
CA GLN A 14 -37.06 -23.29 34.88
C GLN A 14 -36.85 -21.79 35.01
N ARG A 15 -37.01 -21.28 36.23
CA ARG A 15 -36.74 -19.87 36.54
C ARG A 15 -35.24 -19.67 36.67
N ALA A 16 -34.69 -18.81 35.81
CA ALA A 16 -33.28 -18.42 35.88
C ALA A 16 -33.20 -16.93 36.26
N PRO A 17 -32.46 -16.56 37.33
CA PRO A 17 -32.24 -15.17 37.67
C PRO A 17 -31.39 -14.47 36.59
N ASP A 18 -31.77 -13.23 36.25
CA ASP A 18 -31.06 -12.45 35.24
C ASP A 18 -29.62 -12.12 35.64
N GLY A 19 -28.68 -12.23 34.69
CA GLY A 19 -27.29 -11.81 34.88
C GLY A 19 -26.44 -12.70 35.79
N VAL A 20 -26.92 -13.91 36.13
CA VAL A 20 -26.18 -14.93 36.88
C VAL A 20 -26.09 -16.22 36.07
N ALA A 21 -24.89 -16.77 35.95
CA ALA A 21 -24.67 -18.03 35.26
C ALA A 21 -25.49 -19.13 35.94
N ALA A 22 -26.46 -19.69 35.22
CA ALA A 22 -27.35 -20.72 35.74
C ALA A 22 -27.11 -22.06 35.03
N VAL A 23 -27.26 -23.16 35.78
CA VAL A 23 -27.28 -24.52 35.24
C VAL A 23 -28.63 -25.16 35.49
N CYS A 24 -29.04 -26.06 34.60
CA CYS A 24 -30.32 -26.73 34.71
C CYS A 24 -30.40 -27.56 36.00
N ALA A 25 -31.50 -27.42 36.73
CA ALA A 25 -31.75 -28.16 37.96
C ALA A 25 -31.79 -29.68 37.77
N ARG A 26 -32.11 -30.16 36.56
CA ARG A 26 -32.27 -31.59 36.24
C ARG A 26 -31.04 -32.25 35.62
N CYS A 27 -30.46 -31.65 34.58
CA CYS A 27 -29.36 -32.26 33.82
C CYS A 27 -28.03 -31.51 33.98
N GLU A 28 -27.99 -30.48 34.84
CA GLU A 28 -26.81 -29.65 35.12
C GLU A 28 -26.19 -28.97 33.89
N THR A 29 -26.89 -28.99 32.76
CA THR A 29 -26.46 -28.32 31.53
C THR A 29 -26.61 -26.80 31.70
N ALA A 30 -25.60 -26.05 31.27
CA ALA A 30 -25.64 -24.58 31.26
C ALA A 30 -26.88 -24.07 30.51
N LEU A 31 -27.65 -23.20 31.16
CA LEU A 31 -28.86 -22.58 30.60
C LEU A 31 -28.57 -21.35 29.73
N GLU A 32 -27.34 -20.84 29.81
CA GLU A 32 -26.83 -19.84 28.90
C GLU A 32 -26.03 -20.53 27.82
N SER A 33 -26.29 -20.20 26.55
CA SER A 33 -25.49 -20.65 25.43
C SER A 33 -24.03 -20.21 25.64
N TRP A 34 -23.07 -21.06 25.27
CA TRP A 34 -21.65 -20.74 25.35
C TRP A 34 -21.32 -19.41 24.62
N MET A 35 -22.04 -19.11 23.54
CA MET A 35 -21.93 -17.84 22.79
C MET A 35 -22.38 -16.62 23.62
N GLY A 36 -23.52 -16.70 24.32
CA GLY A 36 -24.02 -15.63 25.20
C GLY A 36 -23.17 -15.44 26.46
N ARG A 37 -22.41 -16.47 26.87
CA ARG A 37 -21.49 -16.44 28.03
C ARG A 37 -20.18 -15.70 27.77
N LEU A 38 -19.70 -15.63 26.53
CA LEU A 38 -18.36 -15.10 26.23
C LEU A 38 -18.33 -13.58 26.00
N SER A 39 -19.39 -12.93 25.52
CA SER A 39 -19.38 -11.48 25.36
C SER A 39 -20.76 -10.93 25.03
N GLY A 40 -21.15 -9.81 25.62
CA GLY A 40 -22.03 -8.87 24.92
C GLY A 40 -21.38 -8.41 23.61
N ASN A 41 -21.92 -7.40 22.93
CA ASN A 41 -21.41 -7.00 21.61
C ASN A 41 -19.93 -6.51 21.59
N ARG A 42 -19.25 -6.43 22.74
CA ARG A 42 -17.84 -6.01 22.93
C ARG A 42 -16.82 -6.78 22.09
N LEU A 43 -17.01 -8.09 21.86
CA LEU A 43 -16.08 -8.89 21.03
C LEU A 43 -16.22 -8.50 19.55
N SER A 44 -17.45 -8.38 19.06
CA SER A 44 -17.73 -7.83 17.73
C SER A 44 -17.18 -6.40 17.59
N ALA A 45 -17.25 -5.58 18.65
CA ALA A 45 -16.63 -4.24 18.68
C ALA A 45 -15.11 -4.31 18.47
N ALA A 46 -14.41 -5.19 19.19
CA ALA A 46 -12.97 -5.33 19.10
C ALA A 46 -12.52 -5.74 17.69
N PHE A 47 -13.21 -6.70 17.07
CA PHE A 47 -12.95 -7.07 15.67
C PHE A 47 -13.33 -5.99 14.68
N ALA A 48 -14.44 -5.25 14.88
CA ALA A 48 -14.83 -4.13 14.02
C ALA A 48 -13.81 -2.99 14.06
N ILE A 49 -13.27 -2.67 15.24
CA ILE A 49 -12.18 -1.68 15.41
C ILE A 49 -10.92 -2.17 14.70
N ALA A 50 -10.52 -3.43 14.91
CA ALA A 50 -9.37 -4.01 14.24
C ALA A 50 -9.51 -4.00 12.70
N ALA A 51 -10.70 -4.33 12.19
CA ALA A 51 -11.00 -4.26 10.76
C ALA A 51 -10.92 -2.82 10.22
N LEU A 52 -11.43 -1.83 10.96
CA LEU A 52 -11.31 -0.40 10.58
C LEU A 52 -9.85 0.07 10.54
N ILE A 53 -9.01 -0.42 11.45
CA ILE A 53 -7.57 -0.12 11.45
C ILE A 53 -6.88 -0.76 10.24
N LEU A 54 -7.16 -2.03 9.96
CA LEU A 54 -6.60 -2.75 8.80
C LEU A 54 -7.11 -2.23 7.45
N TYR A 55 -8.29 -1.63 7.42
CA TYR A 55 -8.89 -1.08 6.21
C TYR A 55 -8.03 0.03 5.57
N ILE A 56 -7.41 0.90 6.38
CA ILE A 56 -6.59 2.03 5.89
C ILE A 56 -5.42 1.54 5.02
N PRO A 57 -4.50 0.68 5.52
CA PRO A 57 -3.42 0.14 4.68
C PRO A 57 -3.97 -0.75 3.57
N ALA A 58 -5.04 -1.51 3.81
CA ALA A 58 -5.62 -2.38 2.78
C ALA A 58 -6.09 -1.61 1.54
N VAL A 59 -6.60 -0.38 1.65
CA VAL A 59 -7.04 0.42 0.48
C VAL A 59 -5.90 1.24 -0.13
N THR A 60 -4.93 1.66 0.69
CA THR A 60 -3.86 2.58 0.26
C THR A 60 -2.63 1.87 -0.29
N MET A 61 -2.32 0.66 0.20
CA MET A 61 -1.14 -0.10 -0.22
C MET A 61 -1.30 -0.70 -1.62
N PRO A 62 -0.19 -0.90 -2.34
CA PRO A 62 -0.21 -1.46 -3.68
C PRO A 62 -0.58 -2.95 -3.65
N PHE A 63 -1.59 -3.32 -4.44
CA PHE A 63 -2.07 -4.70 -4.55
C PHE A 63 -1.24 -5.52 -5.53
N LEU A 64 -0.87 -4.89 -6.64
CA LEU A 64 -0.23 -5.55 -7.76
C LEU A 64 0.91 -4.65 -8.27
N ARG A 65 2.09 -5.23 -8.38
CA ARG A 65 3.21 -4.67 -9.14
C ARG A 65 3.24 -5.40 -10.48
N ILE A 66 2.97 -4.68 -11.56
CA ILE A 66 3.09 -5.21 -12.92
C ILE A 66 4.38 -4.66 -13.52
N GLU A 67 5.29 -5.54 -13.88
CA GLU A 67 6.45 -5.23 -14.69
C GLU A 67 6.14 -5.64 -16.14
N GLN A 68 5.76 -4.68 -16.98
CA GLN A 68 5.61 -4.91 -18.41
C GLN A 68 6.50 -3.92 -19.15
N LEU A 69 7.41 -4.43 -19.98
CA LEU A 69 8.23 -3.65 -20.93
C LEU A 69 9.01 -2.49 -20.26
N GLY A 70 9.60 -2.73 -19.08
CA GLY A 70 10.38 -1.72 -18.36
C GLY A 70 9.56 -0.58 -17.73
N ARG A 71 8.23 -0.64 -17.74
CA ARG A 71 7.38 0.28 -16.95
C ARG A 71 6.78 -0.45 -15.76
N VAL A 72 7.30 -0.17 -14.57
CA VAL A 72 6.74 -0.65 -13.31
C VAL A 72 5.47 0.15 -13.00
N ARG A 73 4.29 -0.40 -13.33
CA ARG A 73 3.02 0.21 -12.92
C ARG A 73 2.55 -0.42 -11.61
N VAL A 74 2.67 0.37 -10.55
CA VAL A 74 2.19 0.03 -9.22
C VAL A 74 0.76 0.53 -9.08
N SER A 75 -0.20 -0.39 -8.89
CA SER A 75 -1.61 -0.02 -8.73
C SER A 75 -2.13 -0.40 -7.34
N SER A 76 -2.67 0.60 -6.62
CA SER A 76 -3.52 0.40 -5.45
C SER A 76 -4.97 0.64 -5.83
N LEU A 77 -5.93 0.19 -5.00
CA LEU A 77 -7.35 0.46 -5.23
C LEU A 77 -7.63 1.97 -5.34
N LEU A 78 -6.96 2.77 -4.50
CA LEU A 78 -7.11 4.23 -4.51
C LEU A 78 -6.51 4.88 -5.77
N VAL A 79 -5.32 4.43 -6.20
CA VAL A 79 -4.68 4.93 -7.41
C VAL A 79 -5.48 4.54 -8.64
N GLY A 80 -5.90 3.27 -8.75
CA GLY A 80 -6.74 2.77 -9.85
C GLY A 80 -8.07 3.52 -9.97
N MET A 81 -8.67 3.92 -8.84
CA MET A 81 -9.86 4.76 -8.84
C MET A 81 -9.56 6.18 -9.35
N ARG A 82 -8.48 6.82 -8.88
CA ARG A 82 -8.09 8.17 -9.34
C ARG A 82 -7.77 8.19 -10.84
N THR A 83 -7.09 7.16 -11.35
CA THR A 83 -6.80 7.04 -12.78
C THR A 83 -8.08 6.88 -13.59
N LEU A 84 -9.05 6.08 -13.14
CA LEU A 84 -10.35 5.95 -13.82
C LEU A 84 -11.10 7.28 -13.93
N PHE A 85 -11.04 8.11 -12.88
CA PHE A 85 -11.63 9.45 -12.92
C PHE A 85 -10.88 10.41 -13.82
N ALA A 86 -9.53 10.34 -13.83
CA ALA A 86 -8.69 11.16 -14.70
C ALA A 86 -8.89 10.82 -16.19
N GLU A 87 -9.13 9.54 -16.51
CA GLU A 87 -9.42 9.05 -17.86
C GLU A 87 -10.87 9.35 -18.32
N GLY A 88 -11.70 9.97 -17.47
CA GLY A 88 -13.07 10.38 -17.80
C GLY A 88 -14.12 9.28 -17.62
N HIS A 89 -13.76 8.10 -17.14
CA HIS A 89 -14.68 6.99 -16.85
C HIS A 89 -15.40 7.16 -15.50
N THR A 90 -16.03 8.31 -15.28
CA THR A 90 -16.64 8.72 -14.00
C THR A 90 -17.69 7.73 -13.48
N PHE A 91 -18.49 7.14 -14.38
CA PHE A 91 -19.53 6.18 -13.99
C PHE A 91 -18.93 4.92 -13.33
N VAL A 92 -17.92 4.32 -13.97
CA VAL A 92 -17.26 3.12 -13.46
C VAL A 92 -16.50 3.45 -12.17
N GLY A 93 -15.81 4.60 -12.13
CA GLY A 93 -15.11 5.06 -10.93
C GLY A 93 -16.03 5.23 -9.73
N LEU A 94 -17.24 5.76 -9.94
CA LEU A 94 -18.24 5.95 -8.88
C LEU A 94 -18.77 4.62 -8.34
N ILE A 95 -19.01 3.63 -9.22
CA ILE A 95 -19.39 2.28 -8.80
C ILE A 95 -18.30 1.66 -7.92
N VAL A 96 -17.04 1.67 -8.37
CA VAL A 96 -15.92 1.10 -7.61
C VAL A 96 -15.74 1.81 -6.26
N LEU A 97 -15.85 3.13 -6.21
CA LEU A 97 -15.82 3.91 -4.96
C LEU A 97 -16.92 3.47 -3.99
N VAL A 98 -18.16 3.35 -4.46
CA VAL A 98 -19.30 2.99 -3.60
C VAL A 98 -19.16 1.56 -3.06
N PHE A 99 -18.83 0.60 -3.92
CA PHE A 99 -18.80 -0.82 -3.52
C PHE A 99 -17.53 -1.22 -2.78
N SER A 100 -16.35 -0.72 -3.17
CA SER A 100 -15.08 -1.14 -2.58
C SER A 100 -14.63 -0.26 -1.41
N ILE A 101 -15.04 1.01 -1.36
CA ILE A 101 -14.61 1.95 -0.31
C ILE A 101 -15.75 2.27 0.66
N ILE A 102 -16.88 2.78 0.17
CA ILE A 102 -17.96 3.28 1.03
C ILE A 102 -18.68 2.12 1.74
N THR A 103 -19.03 1.07 1.01
CA THR A 103 -19.82 -0.06 1.56
C THR A 103 -19.15 -0.74 2.76
N PRO A 104 -17.85 -1.09 2.72
CA PRO A 104 -17.16 -1.69 3.88
C PRO A 104 -17.05 -0.75 5.07
N LEU A 105 -16.77 0.54 4.83
CA LEU A 105 -16.71 1.56 5.89
C LEU A 105 -18.05 1.72 6.60
N VAL A 106 -19.14 1.81 5.84
CA VAL A 106 -20.50 1.93 6.39
C VAL A 106 -20.88 0.66 7.16
N LYS A 107 -20.57 -0.53 6.64
CA LYS A 107 -20.85 -1.80 7.32
C LYS A 107 -20.12 -1.90 8.67
N LEU A 108 -18.82 -1.65 8.69
CA LEU A 108 -17.99 -1.78 9.90
C LEU A 108 -18.30 -0.70 10.94
N SER A 109 -18.54 0.54 10.51
CA SER A 109 -18.95 1.61 11.41
C SER A 109 -20.35 1.34 12.00
N ALA A 110 -21.30 0.87 11.20
CA ALA A 110 -22.63 0.51 11.68
C ALA A 110 -22.59 -0.66 12.68
N LEU A 111 -21.78 -1.70 12.43
CA LEU A 111 -21.54 -2.79 13.39
C LEU A 111 -20.91 -2.27 14.69
N LEU A 112 -19.91 -1.38 14.59
CA LEU A 112 -19.28 -0.77 15.76
C LEU A 112 -20.26 0.05 16.60
N VAL A 113 -21.11 0.84 15.94
CA VAL A 113 -22.14 1.66 16.60
C VAL A 113 -23.20 0.79 17.28
N LEU A 114 -23.67 -0.28 16.62
CA LEU A 114 -24.62 -1.24 17.20
C LEU A 114 -24.01 -2.05 18.35
N SER A 115 -22.68 -2.20 18.34
CA SER A 115 -21.95 -2.96 19.33
C SER A 115 -21.64 -2.17 20.62
N GLN A 116 -21.62 -0.84 20.54
CA GLN A 116 -21.37 0.01 21.71
C GLN A 116 -22.65 0.23 22.55
N GLU A 117 -22.67 -0.38 23.74
CA GLU A 117 -23.69 -0.13 24.79
C GLU A 117 -23.76 1.34 25.24
N ARG A 118 -22.70 2.12 24.99
CA ARG A 118 -22.58 3.52 25.44
C ARG A 118 -23.46 4.50 24.65
N TRP A 119 -23.83 4.15 23.42
CA TRP A 119 -24.67 4.99 22.57
C TRP A 119 -26.12 4.54 22.74
N GLN A 120 -26.87 5.24 23.59
CA GLN A 120 -28.30 5.01 23.84
C GLN A 120 -29.16 5.44 22.63
N LEU A 121 -28.89 4.84 21.47
CA LEU A 121 -29.64 5.09 20.24
C LEU A 121 -31.09 4.66 20.44
N PRO A 122 -32.08 5.47 20.00
CA PRO A 122 -33.48 5.09 20.06
C PRO A 122 -33.71 3.78 19.27
N HIS A 123 -34.61 2.92 19.75
CA HIS A 123 -34.91 1.61 19.15
C HIS A 123 -35.21 1.67 17.63
N ARG A 124 -35.81 2.77 17.15
CA ARG A 124 -36.07 3.02 15.72
C ARG A 124 -34.80 3.15 14.88
N HIS A 125 -33.77 3.83 15.39
CA HIS A 125 -32.49 4.00 14.70
C HIS A 125 -31.70 2.69 14.74
N ARG A 126 -31.71 1.94 15.85
CA ARG A 126 -31.08 0.62 15.96
C ARG A 126 -31.62 -0.37 14.91
N ALA A 127 -32.94 -0.48 14.77
CA ALA A 127 -33.57 -1.34 13.76
C ALA A 127 -33.22 -0.93 12.32
N ARG A 128 -33.16 0.38 12.05
CA ARG A 128 -32.83 0.91 10.71
C ARG A 128 -31.37 0.62 10.36
N THR A 129 -30.45 0.87 11.28
CA THR A 129 -29.02 0.59 11.10
C THR A 129 -28.78 -0.90 10.90
N TYR A 130 -29.45 -1.76 11.67
CA TYR A 130 -29.36 -3.22 11.47
C TYR A 130 -29.85 -3.65 10.09
N ARG A 131 -31.00 -3.14 9.62
CA ARG A 131 -31.49 -3.42 8.26
C ARG A 131 -30.53 -2.92 7.19
N MET A 132 -29.92 -1.75 7.37
CA MET A 132 -28.90 -1.24 6.46
C MET A 132 -27.68 -2.18 6.45
N VAL A 133 -27.19 -2.64 7.59
CA VAL A 133 -26.07 -3.60 7.67
C VAL A 133 -26.38 -4.90 6.95
N GLU A 134 -27.58 -5.46 7.14
CA GLU A 134 -28.01 -6.70 6.47
C GLU A 134 -28.13 -6.50 4.96
N GLN A 135 -28.66 -5.35 4.53
CA GLN A 135 -28.76 -5.01 3.12
C GLN A 135 -27.38 -4.78 2.50
N LEU A 136 -26.50 -3.98 3.14
CA LEU A 136 -25.12 -3.80 2.69
C LEU A 136 -24.34 -5.12 2.69
N GLY A 137 -24.62 -6.05 3.62
CA GLY A 137 -24.00 -7.38 3.65
C GLY A 137 -24.33 -8.24 2.42
N ARG A 138 -25.53 -8.08 1.85
CA ARG A 138 -25.93 -8.80 0.61
C ARG A 138 -25.25 -8.25 -0.65
N TRP A 139 -24.83 -6.98 -0.64
CA TRP A 139 -24.20 -6.32 -1.78
C TRP A 139 -22.67 -6.23 -1.65
N GLY A 140 -22.16 -6.15 -0.42
CA GLY A 140 -20.74 -6.03 -0.09
C GLY A 140 -20.04 -7.38 -0.15
N MET A 141 -19.85 -7.91 -1.36
CA MET A 141 -19.21 -9.19 -1.62
C MET A 141 -17.67 -9.05 -1.68
N LEU A 142 -17.06 -8.44 -0.65
CA LEU A 142 -15.60 -8.29 -0.57
C LEU A 142 -14.88 -9.66 -0.66
N ASP A 143 -15.52 -10.72 -0.16
CA ASP A 143 -15.02 -12.08 -0.23
C ASP A 143 -14.88 -12.57 -1.69
N VAL A 144 -15.84 -12.23 -2.56
CA VAL A 144 -15.75 -12.59 -3.97
C VAL A 144 -14.81 -11.68 -4.74
N LEU A 145 -14.65 -10.42 -4.33
CA LEU A 145 -13.58 -9.60 -4.89
C LEU A 145 -12.21 -10.25 -4.61
N LEU A 146 -11.97 -10.74 -3.39
CA LEU A 146 -10.74 -11.45 -3.05
C LEU A 146 -10.56 -12.73 -3.89
N VAL A 147 -11.63 -13.53 -4.04
CA VAL A 147 -11.58 -14.74 -4.89
C VAL A 147 -11.32 -14.37 -6.36
N ALA A 148 -11.96 -13.34 -6.89
CA ALA A 148 -11.76 -12.88 -8.26
C ALA A 148 -10.32 -12.42 -8.50
N VAL A 149 -9.73 -11.67 -7.55
CA VAL A 149 -8.31 -11.27 -7.59
C VAL A 149 -7.39 -12.48 -7.53
N MET A 150 -7.66 -13.45 -6.64
CA MET A 150 -6.87 -14.69 -6.55
C MET A 150 -6.93 -15.50 -7.85
N VAL A 151 -8.13 -15.67 -8.43
CA VAL A 151 -8.32 -16.37 -9.71
C VAL A 151 -7.63 -15.63 -10.86
N ALA A 152 -7.73 -14.29 -10.89
CA ALA A 152 -7.01 -13.47 -11.86
C ALA A 152 -5.50 -13.70 -11.73
N PHE A 153 -4.95 -13.68 -10.51
CA PHE A 153 -3.53 -13.93 -10.26
C PHE A 153 -3.08 -15.32 -10.75
N ILE A 154 -3.84 -16.37 -10.42
CA ILE A 154 -3.55 -17.74 -10.87
C ILE A 154 -3.58 -17.86 -12.40
N LYS A 155 -4.53 -17.20 -13.08
CA LYS A 155 -4.62 -17.21 -14.54
C LYS A 155 -3.57 -16.34 -15.24
N LEU A 156 -3.13 -15.27 -14.60
CA LEU A 156 -2.15 -14.32 -15.13
C LEU A 156 -0.70 -14.79 -14.96
N GLY A 157 -0.42 -15.65 -13.96
CA GLY A 157 0.92 -16.15 -13.63
C GLY A 157 1.64 -16.97 -14.71
N GLY A 158 1.05 -17.15 -15.90
CA GLY A 158 1.70 -17.77 -17.06
C GLY A 158 2.42 -16.81 -18.02
N VAL A 159 2.28 -15.48 -17.85
CA VAL A 159 2.74 -14.50 -18.87
C VAL A 159 3.67 -13.40 -18.32
N VAL A 160 3.70 -13.13 -17.01
CA VAL A 160 4.50 -12.04 -16.39
C VAL A 160 4.92 -12.43 -14.95
N GLU A 161 6.14 -12.09 -14.52
CA GLU A 161 6.58 -12.17 -13.11
C GLU A 161 5.82 -11.15 -12.25
N PHE A 162 4.63 -11.53 -11.76
CA PHE A 162 3.86 -10.68 -10.87
C PHE A 162 4.40 -10.76 -9.43
N GLY A 163 5.00 -9.67 -8.96
CA GLY A 163 5.24 -9.47 -7.53
C GLY A 163 3.92 -9.15 -6.81
N ALA A 164 3.44 -10.05 -5.96
CA ALA A 164 2.32 -9.76 -5.07
C ALA A 164 2.75 -8.68 -4.07
N GLY A 165 2.09 -7.52 -4.11
CA GLY A 165 2.41 -6.42 -3.19
C GLY A 165 1.93 -6.71 -1.76
N PRO A 166 2.48 -6.03 -0.73
CA PRO A 166 2.03 -6.16 0.66
C PRO A 166 0.54 -5.77 0.87
N GLY A 167 -0.04 -5.02 -0.08
CA GLY A 167 -1.47 -4.67 -0.09
C GLY A 167 -2.39 -5.89 -0.16
N LEU A 168 -2.01 -6.95 -0.87
CA LEU A 168 -2.84 -8.16 -0.98
C LEU A 168 -2.99 -8.87 0.37
N ALA A 169 -1.90 -9.02 1.13
CA ALA A 169 -1.91 -9.67 2.43
C ALA A 169 -2.70 -8.87 3.48
N THR A 170 -2.52 -7.54 3.51
CA THR A 170 -3.28 -6.65 4.40
C THR A 170 -4.77 -6.64 4.07
N PHE A 171 -5.13 -6.65 2.78
CA PHE A 171 -6.51 -6.77 2.34
C PHE A 171 -7.15 -8.12 2.70
N ALA A 172 -6.44 -9.23 2.49
CA ALA A 172 -6.94 -10.55 2.87
C ALA A 172 -7.18 -10.65 4.39
N LEU A 173 -6.24 -10.16 5.20
CA LEU A 173 -6.40 -10.12 6.65
C LEU A 173 -7.59 -9.23 7.06
N PHE A 174 -7.74 -8.06 6.44
CA PHE A 174 -8.90 -7.19 6.64
C PHE A 174 -10.23 -7.90 6.36
N VAL A 175 -10.33 -8.63 5.24
CA VAL A 175 -11.55 -9.37 4.85
C VAL A 175 -11.89 -10.44 5.89
N ILE A 176 -10.89 -11.24 6.32
CA ILE A 176 -11.08 -12.28 7.34
C ILE A 176 -11.55 -11.68 8.67
N VAL A 177 -10.89 -10.60 9.14
CA VAL A 177 -11.24 -9.95 10.41
C VAL A 177 -12.64 -9.31 10.35
N SER A 178 -13.01 -8.71 9.21
CA SER A 178 -14.36 -8.16 8.95
C SER A 178 -15.45 -9.24 8.95
N LEU A 179 -15.16 -10.42 8.39
CA LEU A 179 -16.06 -11.58 8.41
C LEU A 179 -16.27 -12.08 9.85
N ILE A 180 -15.19 -12.25 10.61
CA ILE A 180 -15.25 -12.63 12.02
C ILE A 180 -16.06 -11.60 12.83
N ALA A 181 -15.86 -10.30 12.60
CA ALA A 181 -16.64 -9.25 13.26
C ALA A 181 -18.15 -9.39 13.03
N SER A 182 -18.55 -9.80 11.82
CA SER A 182 -19.94 -10.00 11.41
C SER A 182 -20.53 -11.29 12.01
N VAL A 183 -19.80 -12.40 11.99
CA VAL A 183 -20.26 -13.69 12.54
C VAL A 183 -20.36 -13.65 14.08
N THR A 184 -19.49 -12.87 14.72
CA THR A 184 -19.46 -12.75 16.19
C THR A 184 -20.47 -11.72 16.72
N PHE A 185 -21.20 -11.02 15.84
CA PHE A 185 -22.22 -10.06 16.24
C PHE A 185 -23.50 -10.79 16.63
N ASP A 186 -23.96 -10.60 17.87
CA ASP A 186 -25.21 -11.17 18.36
C ASP A 186 -26.36 -10.15 18.25
N PRO A 187 -27.32 -10.32 17.32
CA PRO A 187 -28.44 -9.41 17.18
C PRO A 187 -29.44 -9.50 18.34
N TYR A 188 -29.43 -10.57 19.14
CA TYR A 188 -30.37 -10.74 20.26
C TYR A 188 -30.04 -9.80 21.42
N CYS A 189 -28.76 -9.50 21.66
CA CYS A 189 -28.33 -8.54 22.69
C CYS A 189 -28.87 -7.12 22.46
N LEU A 190 -29.28 -6.77 21.23
CA LEU A 190 -29.82 -5.45 20.91
C LEU A 190 -31.21 -5.19 21.52
N TRP A 191 -31.97 -6.25 21.78
CA TRP A 191 -33.39 -6.20 22.14
C TRP A 191 -33.68 -6.58 23.60
N ASP A 192 -32.71 -7.14 24.32
CA ASP A 192 -32.86 -7.58 25.71
C ASP A 192 -33.11 -6.40 26.68
N ASP A 193 -32.56 -5.21 26.38
CA ASP A 193 -32.80 -3.96 27.13
C ASP A 193 -34.28 -3.50 27.13
N GLY A 194 -35.07 -3.90 26.12
CA GLY A 194 -36.46 -3.48 25.98
C GLY A 194 -37.43 -4.26 26.86
N LEU A 195 -37.09 -5.52 27.19
CA LEU A 195 -37.94 -6.36 28.03
C LEU A 195 -37.86 -5.98 29.51
N SER A 196 -36.70 -5.48 29.97
CA SER A 196 -36.52 -5.03 31.35
C SER A 196 -37.36 -3.79 31.66
N LEU A 197 -37.42 -2.82 30.74
CA LEU A 197 -38.21 -1.59 30.92
C LEU A 197 -39.74 -1.80 30.83
N ALA A 198 -40.20 -2.72 29.97
CA ALA A 198 -41.62 -3.07 29.89
C ALA A 198 -42.12 -3.80 31.15
N THR A 199 -41.22 -4.54 31.82
CA THR A 199 -41.53 -5.26 33.06
C THR A 199 -41.57 -4.30 34.27
N GLU A 200 -40.74 -3.27 34.31
CA GLU A 200 -40.79 -2.21 35.34
C GLU A 200 -42.04 -1.32 35.21
N ALA A 201 -42.47 -1.00 33.98
CA ALA A 201 -43.69 -0.22 33.75
C ALA A 201 -44.99 -0.95 34.14
N GLY A 202 -44.97 -2.29 34.17
CA GLY A 202 -46.11 -3.11 34.59
C GLY A 202 -46.26 -3.29 36.10
N GLN A 203 -45.28 -2.89 36.92
CA GLN A 203 -45.30 -3.12 38.38
C GLN A 203 -45.74 -1.92 39.22
N THR A 204 -45.94 -0.74 38.63
CA THR A 204 -46.30 0.47 39.40
C THR A 204 -47.81 0.69 39.58
N ASN A 205 -48.68 -0.17 39.02
CA ASN A 205 -50.13 -0.04 39.17
C ASN A 205 -50.78 -1.37 39.60
N VAL A 206 -50.54 -1.80 40.84
CA VAL A 206 -51.50 -2.62 41.60
C VAL A 206 -51.83 -1.83 42.87
N SER A 207 -52.64 -0.78 42.72
CA SER A 207 -53.28 -0.09 43.83
C SER A 207 -54.47 -0.92 44.30
N GLU A 208 -54.48 -1.20 45.60
CA GLU A 208 -55.51 -1.92 46.33
C GLU A 208 -56.89 -1.26 46.13
N GLY A 209 -57.82 -1.98 45.49
CA GLY A 209 -59.25 -1.69 45.52
C GLY A 209 -59.92 -2.42 46.69
N PRO A 210 -60.97 -1.85 47.32
CA PRO A 210 -61.50 -2.34 48.58
C PRO A 210 -62.24 -3.68 48.41
N ARG A 211 -62.09 -4.54 49.43
CA ARG A 211 -62.79 -5.82 49.61
C ARG A 211 -64.30 -5.68 49.39
N SER A 212 -64.81 -6.42 48.42
CA SER A 212 -66.22 -6.76 48.28
C SER A 212 -66.39 -8.25 48.58
N THR A 213 -67.07 -8.53 49.69
CA THR A 213 -67.60 -9.85 50.06
C THR A 213 -68.65 -10.32 49.07
N ALA A 214 -68.45 -11.46 48.42
CA ALA A 214 -69.52 -12.31 47.92
C ALA A 214 -68.99 -13.72 47.64
N GLU A 215 -69.61 -14.70 48.29
CA GLU A 215 -69.44 -16.13 48.09
C GLU A 215 -69.65 -16.54 46.62
N GLY A 216 -68.81 -17.45 46.17
CA GLY A 216 -68.88 -18.05 44.84
C GLY A 216 -67.67 -18.93 44.62
N GLN A 217 -67.74 -20.17 45.12
CA GLN A 217 -66.78 -21.24 44.85
C GLN A 217 -66.58 -21.44 43.34
N PRO A 218 -65.33 -21.58 42.89
CA PRO A 218 -65.02 -22.63 41.93
C PRO A 218 -63.90 -23.53 42.45
N GLN A 219 -64.06 -24.81 42.14
CA GLN A 219 -63.26 -25.92 42.60
C GLN A 219 -61.77 -25.74 42.24
N SER A 220 -60.93 -26.03 43.23
CA SER A 220 -59.48 -26.04 43.16
C SER A 220 -58.97 -27.09 42.15
N ILE A 221 -58.36 -26.64 41.06
CA ILE A 221 -57.36 -27.44 40.34
C ILE A 221 -56.07 -27.34 41.15
N SER A 222 -55.95 -28.21 42.15
CA SER A 222 -54.70 -28.44 42.88
C SER A 222 -53.75 -29.25 41.99
N GLY A 223 -52.99 -28.53 41.18
CA GLY A 223 -51.94 -29.07 40.32
C GLY A 223 -50.99 -27.94 39.91
N GLY A 224 -50.58 -27.13 40.89
CA GLY A 224 -49.52 -26.15 40.69
C GLY A 224 -48.19 -26.89 40.64
N GLU A 225 -47.79 -27.33 39.45
CA GLU A 225 -46.43 -27.81 39.21
C GLU A 225 -45.49 -26.64 39.50
N GLU A 226 -44.86 -26.63 40.69
CA GLU A 226 -43.89 -25.62 41.07
C GLU A 226 -42.73 -25.65 40.07
N ILE A 227 -42.63 -24.61 39.25
CA ILE A 227 -41.56 -24.47 38.27
C ILE A 227 -40.22 -24.44 39.03
N PRO A 228 -39.30 -25.38 38.78
CA PRO A 228 -38.05 -25.46 39.53
C PRO A 228 -37.15 -24.24 39.25
N ASP A 229 -36.43 -23.80 40.28
CA ASP A 229 -35.43 -22.75 40.17
C ASP A 229 -34.08 -23.34 39.71
N ALA A 230 -33.40 -22.64 38.80
CA ALA A 230 -32.09 -23.06 38.31
C ALA A 230 -31.01 -22.95 39.39
N LYS A 231 -30.04 -23.88 39.41
CA LYS A 231 -28.90 -23.81 40.33
C LYS A 231 -27.95 -22.67 39.91
N LEU A 232 -27.59 -21.82 40.87
CA LEU A 232 -26.63 -20.73 40.67
C LEU A 232 -25.22 -21.28 40.49
N SER A 233 -24.54 -20.89 39.42
CA SER A 233 -23.12 -21.16 39.20
C SER A 233 -22.30 -19.96 39.68
N GLU A 234 -21.22 -20.24 40.42
CA GLU A 234 -20.35 -19.23 40.99
C GLU A 234 -19.76 -18.34 39.88
N LYS A 235 -19.95 -17.03 40.04
CA LYS A 235 -19.68 -16.01 39.03
C LYS A 235 -18.16 -15.90 38.81
N ARG A 236 -17.60 -16.65 37.86
CA ARG A 236 -16.20 -16.48 37.44
C ARG A 236 -16.09 -15.13 36.72
N THR A 237 -15.70 -14.10 37.45
CA THR A 237 -15.54 -12.72 36.94
C THR A 237 -14.72 -12.72 35.65
N ASN A 238 -15.28 -12.11 34.60
CA ASN A 238 -14.83 -12.17 33.20
C ASN A 238 -13.53 -11.38 32.96
N ARG A 239 -12.41 -11.86 33.54
CA ARG A 239 -11.05 -11.33 33.31
C ARG A 239 -10.61 -11.52 31.85
N THR A 240 -11.23 -12.45 31.13
CA THR A 240 -11.06 -12.76 29.71
C THR A 240 -11.58 -11.66 28.77
N ALA A 241 -12.62 -10.89 29.15
CA ALA A 241 -13.15 -9.81 28.31
C ALA A 241 -12.17 -8.65 28.09
N ARG A 242 -11.21 -8.45 29.01
CA ARG A 242 -10.13 -7.46 28.85
C ARG A 242 -9.09 -7.90 27.81
N TRP A 243 -8.95 -9.21 27.58
CA TRP A 243 -7.98 -9.76 26.65
C TRP A 243 -8.40 -9.55 25.19
N PHE A 244 -9.71 -9.44 24.91
CA PHE A 244 -10.22 -9.12 23.57
C PHE A 244 -9.78 -7.76 23.03
N TRP A 245 -9.50 -6.79 23.90
CA TRP A 245 -8.94 -5.50 23.50
C TRP A 245 -7.48 -5.56 23.03
N LEU A 246 -6.81 -6.70 23.17
CA LEU A 246 -5.54 -6.93 22.49
C LEU A 246 -5.72 -7.08 20.98
N ILE A 247 -6.89 -7.47 20.47
CA ILE A 247 -7.10 -7.68 19.03
C ILE A 247 -6.85 -6.39 18.23
N PRO A 248 -7.44 -5.23 18.58
CA PRO A 248 -7.06 -3.94 17.96
C PRO A 248 -5.58 -3.61 18.10
N LEU A 249 -4.96 -3.88 19.26
CA LEU A 249 -3.56 -3.57 19.50
C LEU A 249 -2.63 -4.42 18.61
N VAL A 250 -2.94 -5.70 18.46
CA VAL A 250 -2.25 -6.61 17.52
C VAL A 250 -2.45 -6.13 16.08
N ALA A 251 -3.66 -5.70 15.71
CA ALA A 251 -3.90 -5.13 14.39
C ALA A 251 -3.03 -3.88 14.13
N VAL A 252 -2.92 -2.96 15.11
CA VAL A 252 -2.00 -1.81 15.03
C VAL A 252 -0.55 -2.29 14.90
N GLY A 253 -0.13 -3.30 15.65
CA GLY A 253 1.21 -3.88 15.57
C GLY A 253 1.51 -4.46 14.18
N ILE A 254 0.56 -5.18 13.58
CA ILE A 254 0.68 -5.73 12.22
C ILE A 254 0.77 -4.59 11.19
N VAL A 255 -0.09 -3.58 11.28
CA VAL A 255 -0.06 -2.42 10.38
C VAL A 255 1.25 -1.65 10.53
N GLY A 256 1.72 -1.45 11.75
CA GLY A 256 3.00 -0.82 12.04
C GLY A 256 4.17 -1.61 11.48
N TRP A 257 4.17 -2.94 11.63
CA TRP A 257 5.20 -3.83 11.10
C TRP A 257 5.25 -3.80 9.57
N ILE A 258 4.11 -3.96 8.90
CA ILE A 258 4.03 -3.94 7.43
C ILE A 258 4.35 -2.55 6.89
N GLY A 259 3.90 -1.49 7.58
CA GLY A 259 4.25 -0.12 7.25
C GLY A 259 5.76 0.13 7.36
N TRP A 260 6.38 -0.38 8.44
CA TRP A 260 7.82 -0.28 8.64
C TRP A 260 8.61 -1.07 7.60
N SER A 261 8.25 -2.32 7.30
CA SER A 261 8.94 -3.10 6.28
C SER A 261 8.83 -2.41 4.91
N THR A 262 7.64 -1.91 4.57
CA THR A 262 7.42 -1.15 3.33
C THR A 262 8.23 0.14 3.29
N TYR A 263 8.45 0.80 4.42
CA TYR A 263 9.24 2.04 4.50
C TYR A 263 10.75 1.76 4.48
N ALA A 264 11.21 0.75 5.21
CA ALA A 264 12.60 0.33 5.27
C ALA A 264 13.10 -0.20 3.92
N GLU A 265 12.20 -0.77 3.11
CA GLU A 265 12.49 -1.21 1.75
C GLU A 265 12.42 -0.08 0.70
N ARG A 266 11.96 1.13 1.06
CA ARG A 266 12.06 2.29 0.16
C ARG A 266 13.50 2.77 0.14
N GLY A 267 14.19 2.53 -0.97
CA GLY A 267 15.52 3.10 -1.20
C GLY A 267 15.50 4.63 -1.23
N ARG A 268 16.68 5.24 -1.19
CA ARG A 268 16.83 6.68 -0.97
C ARG A 268 16.37 7.51 -2.16
N LEU A 269 15.76 8.66 -1.88
CA LEU A 269 15.36 9.63 -2.90
C LEU A 269 16.51 10.63 -3.11
N ILE A 270 16.97 10.77 -4.35
CA ILE A 270 17.94 11.77 -4.77
C ILE A 270 17.30 12.73 -5.78
N THR A 271 17.79 13.94 -5.82
CA THR A 271 17.32 15.01 -6.69
C THR A 271 18.41 15.31 -7.72
N VAL A 272 18.09 15.22 -9.01
CA VAL A 272 19.03 15.53 -10.09
C VAL A 272 18.46 16.65 -10.95
N SER A 273 19.19 17.77 -11.05
CA SER A 273 18.82 18.93 -11.85
C SER A 273 19.46 18.87 -13.24
N PHE A 274 18.69 19.17 -14.29
CA PHE A 274 19.18 19.25 -15.67
C PHE A 274 18.73 20.54 -16.34
N SER A 275 19.50 21.03 -17.30
CA SER A 275 19.14 22.20 -18.12
C SER A 275 17.99 21.88 -19.09
N ASP A 276 18.00 20.68 -19.68
CA ASP A 276 16.94 20.13 -20.52
C ASP A 276 16.54 18.72 -20.06
N GLY A 277 15.24 18.44 -20.04
CA GLY A 277 14.72 17.15 -19.65
C GLY A 277 14.75 16.10 -20.74
N HIS A 278 14.99 16.49 -22.00
CA HIS A 278 15.04 15.60 -23.16
C HIS A 278 13.85 14.62 -23.24
N GLY A 279 12.70 15.02 -22.68
CA GLY A 279 11.47 14.22 -22.59
C GLY A 279 11.55 12.97 -21.71
N ILE A 280 12.31 13.01 -20.62
CA ILE A 280 12.21 12.08 -19.49
C ILE A 280 10.83 12.19 -18.83
N GLN A 281 10.28 11.05 -18.41
CA GLN A 281 8.97 10.94 -17.79
C GLN A 281 9.04 10.21 -16.45
N GLN A 282 7.98 10.37 -15.65
CA GLN A 282 7.77 9.57 -14.45
C GLN A 282 7.75 8.07 -14.81
N GLY A 283 8.56 7.29 -14.12
CA GLY A 283 8.73 5.86 -14.34
C GLY A 283 9.93 5.48 -15.22
N ASP A 284 10.65 6.43 -15.80
CA ASP A 284 11.92 6.13 -16.50
C ASP A 284 12.97 5.58 -15.52
N GLU A 285 13.87 4.75 -16.04
CA GLU A 285 14.82 4.00 -15.21
C GLU A 285 16.15 4.76 -15.03
N LEU A 286 16.74 4.65 -13.84
CA LEU A 286 18.15 4.91 -13.61
C LEU A 286 18.90 3.58 -13.72
N ARG A 287 19.90 3.52 -14.59
CA ARG A 287 20.71 2.33 -14.82
C ARG A 287 22.16 2.55 -14.45
N TYR A 288 22.81 1.50 -13.94
CA TYR A 288 24.25 1.44 -13.74
C TYR A 288 24.79 0.21 -14.45
N HIS A 289 25.69 0.38 -15.42
CA HIS A 289 26.16 -0.69 -16.31
C HIS A 289 25.02 -1.51 -16.97
N GLY A 290 23.90 -0.86 -17.29
CA GLY A 290 22.74 -1.52 -17.90
C GLY A 290 21.82 -2.25 -16.92
N ILE A 291 22.14 -2.28 -15.62
CA ILE A 291 21.32 -2.88 -14.57
C ILE A 291 20.45 -1.79 -13.93
N LEU A 292 19.21 -2.12 -13.56
CA LEU A 292 18.29 -1.22 -12.86
C LEU A 292 18.83 -0.82 -11.48
N ALA A 293 19.12 0.47 -11.31
CA ALA A 293 19.65 1.05 -10.08
C ALA A 293 18.65 2.00 -9.38
N GLY A 294 17.61 2.43 -10.07
CA GLY A 294 16.56 3.28 -9.52
C GLY A 294 15.49 3.64 -10.56
N ASN A 295 14.49 4.42 -10.16
CA ASN A 295 13.43 4.90 -11.05
C ASN A 295 13.12 6.38 -10.79
N VAL A 296 12.74 7.11 -11.83
CA VAL A 296 12.28 8.50 -11.75
C VAL A 296 10.87 8.53 -11.16
N GLU A 297 10.72 9.08 -9.95
CA GLU A 297 9.42 9.22 -9.28
C GLU A 297 8.66 10.45 -9.72
N ASN A 298 9.33 11.60 -9.92
CA ASN A 298 8.67 12.83 -10.37
C ASN A 298 9.60 13.63 -11.29
N VAL A 299 8.99 14.39 -12.18
CA VAL A 299 9.65 15.39 -13.03
C VAL A 299 8.99 16.73 -12.74
N ARG A 300 9.76 17.73 -12.31
CA ARG A 300 9.29 19.10 -12.05
C ARG A 300 10.14 20.08 -12.85
N LEU A 301 9.60 21.26 -13.12
CA LEU A 301 10.38 22.39 -13.60
C LEU A 301 10.99 23.10 -12.38
N THR A 302 12.18 23.68 -12.53
CA THR A 302 12.76 24.55 -11.51
C THR A 302 11.89 25.81 -11.35
N ASP A 303 11.90 26.44 -10.17
CA ASP A 303 11.08 27.63 -9.86
C ASP A 303 11.35 28.82 -10.81
N ASP A 304 12.56 28.90 -11.36
CA ASP A 304 13.00 29.91 -12.33
C ASP A 304 12.71 29.52 -13.80
N LEU A 305 12.12 28.35 -14.03
CA LEU A 305 11.84 27.76 -15.35
C LEU A 305 13.10 27.58 -16.22
N SER A 306 14.31 27.61 -15.65
CA SER A 306 15.57 27.51 -16.40
C SER A 306 15.95 26.07 -16.74
N GLY A 307 15.30 25.10 -16.10
CA GLY A 307 15.57 23.68 -16.29
C GLY A 307 14.53 22.79 -15.61
N ILE A 308 14.91 21.53 -15.43
CA ILE A 308 14.08 20.51 -14.81
C ILE A 308 14.76 19.87 -13.60
N VAL A 309 13.95 19.38 -12.67
CA VAL A 309 14.36 18.67 -11.47
C VAL A 309 13.71 17.29 -11.46
N LEU A 310 14.55 16.27 -11.35
CA LEU A 310 14.15 14.87 -11.32
C LEU A 310 14.27 14.32 -9.90
N ASP A 311 13.16 13.86 -9.33
CA ASP A 311 13.15 13.07 -8.09
C ASP A 311 13.40 11.60 -8.48
N VAL A 312 14.60 11.07 -8.22
CA VAL A 312 14.99 9.70 -8.57
C VAL A 312 15.09 8.86 -7.30
N ARG A 313 14.36 7.75 -7.22
CA ARG A 313 14.46 6.81 -6.10
C ARG A 313 15.42 5.68 -6.46
N LEU A 314 16.51 5.58 -5.70
CA LEU A 314 17.48 4.49 -5.78
C LEU A 314 16.88 3.21 -5.21
N THR A 315 17.36 2.06 -5.68
CA THR A 315 17.10 0.78 -5.02
C THR A 315 17.97 0.65 -3.76
N PRO A 316 17.53 -0.09 -2.72
CA PRO A 316 18.32 -0.29 -1.50
C PRO A 316 19.73 -0.85 -1.75
N GLU A 317 19.91 -1.64 -2.81
CA GLU A 317 21.20 -2.19 -3.23
C GLU A 317 22.12 -1.14 -3.89
N SER A 318 21.52 -0.11 -4.50
CA SER A 318 22.20 0.95 -5.25
C SER A 318 22.33 2.25 -4.45
N ASP A 319 22.02 2.24 -3.16
CA ASP A 319 22.04 3.43 -2.28
C ASP A 319 23.42 4.11 -2.25
N GLY A 320 24.48 3.32 -2.46
CA GLY A 320 25.87 3.77 -2.57
C GLY A 320 26.20 4.58 -3.82
N LEU A 321 25.33 4.64 -4.84
CA LEU A 321 25.55 5.44 -6.05
C LEU A 321 25.32 6.94 -5.82
N GLY A 322 24.44 7.30 -4.87
CA GLY A 322 24.17 8.70 -4.52
C GLY A 322 25.21 9.30 -3.58
N ARG A 323 26.49 9.26 -3.95
CA ARG A 323 27.59 9.88 -3.18
C ARG A 323 28.04 11.18 -3.80
N LYS A 324 28.54 12.11 -2.98
CA LYS A 324 29.03 13.41 -3.43
C LYS A 324 30.09 13.26 -4.52
N GLY A 325 29.86 13.83 -5.70
CA GLY A 325 30.73 13.69 -6.88
C GLY A 325 30.30 12.60 -7.86
N ALA A 326 29.22 11.85 -7.59
CA ALA A 326 28.56 11.04 -8.60
C ALA A 326 28.02 11.95 -9.71
N ARG A 327 28.16 11.48 -10.96
CA ARG A 327 27.77 12.22 -12.16
C ARG A 327 26.67 11.47 -12.87
N PHE A 328 25.61 12.18 -13.20
CA PHE A 328 24.41 11.64 -13.84
C PHE A 328 24.23 12.27 -15.20
N TRP A 329 23.79 11.51 -16.20
CA TRP A 329 23.45 12.04 -17.51
C TRP A 329 22.32 11.24 -18.16
N ILE A 330 21.64 11.87 -19.12
CA ILE A 330 20.52 11.27 -19.85
C ILE A 330 21.07 10.60 -21.11
N VAL A 331 20.83 9.29 -21.26
CA VAL A 331 21.21 8.57 -22.49
C VAL A 331 20.08 8.66 -23.51
N ARG A 332 20.42 9.19 -24.69
CA ARG A 332 19.49 9.40 -25.80
C ARG A 332 19.70 8.29 -26.85
N PRO A 333 18.64 7.62 -27.34
CA PRO A 333 18.79 6.68 -28.45
C PRO A 333 19.21 7.45 -29.70
N GLN A 334 20.41 7.20 -30.21
CA GLN A 334 20.89 7.80 -31.45
C GLN A 334 20.48 6.91 -32.62
N ALA A 335 19.73 7.46 -33.57
CA ALA A 335 19.44 6.81 -34.84
C ALA A 335 20.62 7.05 -35.78
N ASP A 336 21.50 6.06 -35.91
CA ASP A 336 22.55 6.09 -36.92
C ASP A 336 21.95 5.68 -38.27
N LEU A 337 21.90 6.62 -39.22
CA LEU A 337 21.28 6.43 -40.55
C LEU A 337 22.12 5.55 -41.49
N THR A 338 23.25 5.02 -41.02
CA THR A 338 24.20 4.24 -41.84
C THR A 338 24.01 2.72 -41.79
N GLY A 339 23.07 2.20 -41.00
CA GLY A 339 22.81 0.76 -40.90
C GLY A 339 21.37 0.39 -41.20
N ILE A 340 21.13 -0.36 -42.29
CA ILE A 340 19.84 -1.02 -42.61
C ILE A 340 19.67 -2.28 -41.73
N ALA A 341 19.95 -2.17 -40.44
CA ALA A 341 19.74 -3.20 -39.44
C ALA A 341 19.27 -2.50 -38.15
N GLY A 342 18.01 -2.72 -37.76
CA GLY A 342 17.45 -2.12 -36.54
C GLY A 342 16.29 -1.15 -36.76
N LEU A 343 15.39 -1.41 -37.72
CA LEU A 343 14.08 -0.74 -37.78
C LEU A 343 13.16 -1.05 -36.56
N GLU A 344 13.67 -1.75 -35.55
CA GLU A 344 12.91 -2.20 -34.37
C GLU A 344 13.31 -1.46 -33.08
N THR A 345 14.31 -0.57 -33.09
CA THR A 345 14.90 0.04 -31.87
C THR A 345 14.73 1.55 -31.72
N VAL A 346 13.91 2.20 -32.55
CA VAL A 346 13.51 3.62 -32.32
C VAL A 346 12.60 3.76 -31.07
N VAL A 347 12.22 2.66 -30.43
CA VAL A 347 11.39 2.62 -29.22
C VAL A 347 12.21 2.16 -27.99
N GLY A 348 13.48 2.55 -27.88
CA GLY A 348 14.20 2.44 -26.61
C GLY A 348 13.63 3.45 -25.61
N SER A 349 13.28 3.02 -24.40
CA SER A 349 12.95 3.96 -23.31
C SER A 349 14.19 4.80 -22.99
N LYS A 350 13.96 6.09 -22.75
CA LYS A 350 15.00 6.99 -22.24
C LYS A 350 15.36 6.54 -20.83
N TYR A 351 16.63 6.60 -20.50
CA TYR A 351 17.09 6.22 -19.18
C TYR A 351 18.20 7.16 -18.70
N LEU A 352 18.26 7.32 -17.39
CA LEU A 352 19.38 7.98 -16.74
C LEU A 352 20.46 6.95 -16.48
N THR A 353 21.71 7.39 -16.52
CA THR A 353 22.82 6.58 -16.05
C THR A 353 23.68 7.36 -15.08
N VAL A 354 24.47 6.65 -14.30
CA VAL A 354 25.34 7.23 -13.28
C VAL A 354 26.75 6.69 -13.40
N LEU A 355 27.72 7.58 -13.15
CA LEU A 355 29.10 7.23 -12.88
C LEU A 355 29.38 7.53 -11.40
N PRO A 356 29.55 6.50 -10.55
CA PRO A 356 29.83 6.73 -9.14
C PRO A 356 31.22 7.32 -8.94
N THR A 357 31.40 8.01 -7.82
CA THR A 357 32.70 8.44 -7.33
C THR A 357 33.32 7.38 -6.41
N SER A 358 34.44 7.71 -5.76
CA SER A 358 35.06 6.87 -4.73
C SER A 358 34.02 6.35 -3.70
N PRO A 359 34.05 5.05 -3.36
CA PRO A 359 33.09 4.44 -2.43
C PRO A 359 33.15 5.03 -1.01
N ASP A 360 34.22 5.72 -0.64
CA ASP A 360 34.41 6.31 0.70
C ASP A 360 33.84 7.74 0.82
N GLY A 361 33.27 8.31 -0.26
CA GLY A 361 32.70 9.66 -0.23
C GLY A 361 31.42 9.78 0.59
N PRO A 362 31.09 10.95 1.17
CA PRO A 362 29.83 11.16 1.88
C PRO A 362 28.62 11.02 0.93
N LEU A 363 27.51 10.53 1.47
CA LEU A 363 26.24 10.49 0.73
C LEU A 363 25.74 11.91 0.47
N ALA A 364 25.14 12.12 -0.70
CA ALA A 364 24.52 13.39 -1.10
C ALA A 364 23.13 13.10 -1.68
N ASP A 365 22.21 14.05 -1.52
CA ASP A 365 20.83 13.93 -1.99
C ASP A 365 20.54 14.86 -3.18
N GLU A 366 21.46 15.77 -3.51
CA GLU A 366 21.29 16.74 -4.60
C GLU A 366 22.48 16.66 -5.57
N PHE A 367 22.15 16.62 -6.86
CA PHE A 367 23.10 16.45 -7.95
C PHE A 367 22.76 17.37 -9.12
N VAL A 368 23.81 17.78 -9.82
CA VAL A 368 23.71 18.45 -11.12
C VAL A 368 23.99 17.41 -12.18
N GLY A 369 23.03 17.24 -13.08
CA GLY A 369 23.10 16.39 -14.23
C GLY A 369 23.96 17.00 -15.33
N LEU A 370 24.67 16.14 -16.06
CA LEU A 370 25.47 16.50 -17.22
C LEU A 370 24.63 16.32 -18.48
N ASP A 371 24.73 17.28 -19.39
CA ASP A 371 24.04 17.23 -20.69
C ASP A 371 24.68 16.20 -21.64
N ASP A 372 26.00 16.00 -21.50
CA ASP A 372 26.79 15.06 -22.29
C ASP A 372 27.41 13.95 -21.42
N PRO A 373 27.59 12.74 -22.00
CA PRO A 373 28.20 11.62 -21.28
C PRO A 373 29.66 11.93 -20.92
N PRO A 374 30.07 11.72 -19.65
CA PRO A 374 31.48 11.81 -19.28
C PRO A 374 32.27 10.70 -20.00
N LEU A 375 33.51 11.00 -20.37
CA LEU A 375 34.42 10.07 -21.05
C LEU A 375 35.46 9.57 -20.03
N PRO A 376 35.23 8.46 -19.31
CA PRO A 376 36.05 8.07 -18.16
C PRO A 376 37.50 7.76 -18.56
N ASP A 377 37.68 7.21 -19.76
CA ASP A 377 38.99 6.92 -20.35
C ASP A 377 39.83 8.19 -20.58
N LEU A 378 39.17 9.35 -20.68
CA LEU A 378 39.80 10.64 -20.95
C LEU A 378 40.00 11.51 -19.70
N GLU A 379 39.68 10.98 -18.51
CA GLU A 379 39.83 11.67 -17.23
C GLU A 379 40.82 10.98 -16.27
N GLN A 380 41.58 9.99 -16.75
CA GLN A 380 42.58 9.31 -15.92
C GLN A 380 43.69 10.28 -15.49
N THR A 381 44.11 10.23 -14.23
CA THR A 381 45.22 11.06 -13.76
C THR A 381 46.54 10.61 -14.41
N GLY A 382 47.28 11.56 -15.01
CA GLY A 382 48.62 11.31 -15.57
C GLY A 382 48.70 11.23 -17.10
N GLY A 383 47.59 11.43 -17.83
CA GLY A 383 47.61 11.55 -19.28
C GLY A 383 48.19 12.86 -19.79
N VAL A 384 48.17 13.05 -21.09
CA VAL A 384 48.55 14.31 -21.75
C VAL A 384 47.32 14.86 -22.45
N GLU A 385 46.99 16.09 -22.12
CA GLU A 385 46.02 16.88 -22.86
C GLU A 385 46.77 17.78 -23.85
N ILE A 386 46.35 17.74 -25.11
CA ILE A 386 46.90 18.56 -26.19
C ILE A 386 45.77 19.26 -26.93
N VAL A 387 46.06 20.44 -27.47
CA VAL A 387 45.14 21.20 -28.31
C VAL A 387 45.66 21.13 -29.75
N LEU A 388 44.84 20.58 -30.64
CA LEU A 388 45.09 20.54 -32.07
C LEU A 388 44.34 21.70 -32.73
N GLN A 389 45.04 22.48 -33.54
CA GLN A 389 44.43 23.56 -34.31
C GLN A 389 44.25 23.12 -35.77
N SER A 390 43.06 23.36 -36.31
CA SER A 390 42.73 23.11 -37.70
C SER A 390 41.95 24.27 -38.31
N ALA A 391 42.10 24.48 -39.62
CA ALA A 391 41.34 25.52 -40.32
C ALA A 391 39.82 25.23 -40.39
N GLN A 392 39.43 23.96 -40.27
CA GLN A 392 38.04 23.50 -40.32
C GLN A 392 37.81 22.38 -39.31
N GLY A 393 36.57 22.24 -38.84
CA GLY A 393 36.22 21.29 -37.79
C GLY A 393 36.16 19.83 -38.23
N ASN A 394 36.27 19.55 -39.53
CA ASN A 394 36.47 18.21 -40.10
C ASN A 394 35.56 17.09 -39.56
N GLY A 395 34.38 17.44 -39.01
CA GLY A 395 33.47 16.49 -38.37
C GLY A 395 33.98 15.87 -37.06
N LEU A 396 35.00 16.45 -36.42
CA LEU A 396 35.51 15.97 -35.14
C LEU A 396 34.47 16.19 -34.04
N ARG A 397 34.10 15.10 -33.34
CA ARG A 397 33.12 15.10 -32.25
C ARG A 397 33.77 14.59 -30.96
N PRO A 398 33.34 15.06 -29.79
CA PRO A 398 33.68 14.46 -28.50
C PRO A 398 33.51 12.93 -28.53
N GLY A 399 34.49 12.21 -27.99
CA GLY A 399 34.51 10.75 -27.93
C GLY A 399 35.16 10.05 -29.14
N LEU A 400 35.46 10.73 -30.25
CA LEU A 400 36.23 10.15 -31.36
C LEU A 400 37.59 9.66 -30.88
N GLY A 401 38.01 8.49 -31.35
CA GLY A 401 39.28 7.88 -30.96
C GLY A 401 40.48 8.54 -31.64
N VAL A 402 41.57 8.70 -30.90
CA VAL A 402 42.89 9.02 -31.46
C VAL A 402 43.69 7.74 -31.56
N PHE A 403 44.25 7.48 -32.75
CA PHE A 403 44.88 6.21 -33.08
C PHE A 403 46.36 6.39 -33.41
N TYR A 404 47.17 5.44 -32.95
CA TYR A 404 48.55 5.26 -33.41
C TYR A 404 48.71 3.81 -33.86
N ARG A 405 49.10 3.60 -35.12
CA ARG A 405 49.18 2.27 -35.75
C ARG A 405 47.87 1.46 -35.62
N ASN A 406 46.73 2.12 -35.82
CA ASN A 406 45.37 1.57 -35.64
C ASN A 406 45.04 1.10 -34.21
N ILE A 407 45.86 1.44 -33.21
CA ILE A 407 45.57 1.22 -31.80
C ILE A 407 45.06 2.52 -31.21
N ARG A 408 43.91 2.49 -30.53
CA ARG A 408 43.36 3.67 -29.85
C ARG A 408 44.23 4.02 -28.66
N ILE A 409 44.85 5.20 -28.70
CA ILE A 409 45.74 5.72 -27.65
C ILE A 409 45.11 6.88 -26.85
N GLY A 410 43.97 7.38 -27.31
CA GLY A 410 43.31 8.53 -26.71
C GLY A 410 41.96 8.83 -27.35
N GLY A 411 41.46 10.04 -27.11
CA GLY A 411 40.22 10.51 -27.69
C GLY A 411 40.06 12.02 -27.65
N VAL A 412 39.14 12.51 -28.47
CA VAL A 412 38.72 13.91 -28.50
C VAL A 412 37.85 14.18 -27.28
N ILE A 413 38.22 15.17 -26.46
CA ILE A 413 37.41 15.63 -25.32
C ILE A 413 36.37 16.62 -25.82
N GLU A 414 36.83 17.65 -26.55
CA GLU A 414 36.00 18.77 -26.97
C GLU A 414 36.50 19.31 -28.31
N THR A 415 35.59 19.92 -29.07
CA THR A 415 35.92 20.64 -30.30
C THR A 415 35.17 21.96 -30.27
N GLY A 416 35.93 23.06 -30.33
CA GLY A 416 35.40 24.41 -30.25
C GLY A 416 36.06 25.33 -31.28
N LEU A 417 35.56 26.55 -31.38
CA LEU A 417 36.22 27.60 -32.14
C LEU A 417 37.24 28.28 -31.23
N ALA A 418 38.41 28.64 -31.77
CA ALA A 418 39.36 29.50 -31.06
C ALA A 418 38.68 30.82 -30.66
N ASP A 419 39.14 31.45 -29.58
CA ASP A 419 38.57 32.71 -29.06
C ASP A 419 38.53 33.84 -30.12
N ASP A 420 39.45 33.79 -31.09
CA ASP A 420 39.55 34.74 -32.20
C ASP A 420 38.70 34.38 -33.43
N GLY A 421 38.06 33.19 -33.41
CA GLY A 421 37.25 32.68 -34.50
C GLY A 421 38.02 32.22 -35.75
N THR A 422 39.35 32.21 -35.72
CA THR A 422 40.19 31.98 -36.92
C THR A 422 40.52 30.51 -37.16
N ALA A 423 40.47 29.70 -36.11
CA ALA A 423 40.77 28.27 -36.14
C ALA A 423 39.75 27.47 -35.33
N VAL A 424 39.67 26.17 -35.61
CA VAL A 424 38.98 25.21 -34.77
C VAL A 424 40.01 24.59 -33.84
N GLU A 425 39.74 24.65 -32.54
CA GLU A 425 40.55 24.02 -31.49
C GLU A 425 39.90 22.71 -31.07
N THR A 426 40.65 21.62 -31.27
CA THR A 426 40.25 20.28 -30.85
C THR A 426 41.12 19.85 -29.69
N ARG A 427 40.48 19.68 -28.53
CA ARG A 427 41.14 19.21 -27.32
C ARG A 427 41.14 17.69 -27.30
N VAL A 428 42.34 17.13 -27.22
CA VAL A 428 42.58 15.69 -27.27
C VAL A 428 43.28 15.24 -26.01
N TYR A 429 42.83 14.11 -25.46
CA TYR A 429 43.49 13.46 -24.36
C TYR A 429 44.14 12.15 -24.80
N ILE A 430 45.41 11.97 -24.40
CA ILE A 430 46.20 10.77 -24.61
C ILE A 430 46.39 10.07 -23.27
N GLN A 431 46.13 8.76 -23.25
CA GLN A 431 46.17 7.97 -22.03
C GLN A 431 47.58 7.94 -21.41
N PRO A 432 47.71 7.80 -20.07
CA PRO A 432 48.99 7.88 -19.37
C PRO A 432 50.03 6.89 -19.91
N GLN A 433 49.60 5.67 -20.25
CA GLN A 433 50.44 4.59 -20.79
C GLN A 433 51.06 4.92 -22.16
N TYR A 434 50.43 5.81 -22.94
CA TYR A 434 50.88 6.21 -24.29
C TYR A 434 51.50 7.60 -24.35
N ARG A 435 51.64 8.28 -23.21
CA ARG A 435 52.28 9.61 -23.10
C ARG A 435 53.63 9.70 -23.81
N HIS A 436 54.43 8.64 -23.74
CA HIS A 436 55.77 8.57 -24.34
C HIS A 436 55.77 8.59 -25.88
N LEU A 437 54.61 8.42 -26.53
CA LEU A 437 54.47 8.50 -27.99
C LEU A 437 54.34 9.93 -28.51
N ILE A 438 54.04 10.89 -27.63
CA ILE A 438 53.84 12.29 -27.99
C ILE A 438 55.12 13.07 -27.73
N CYS A 439 55.66 13.66 -28.79
CA CYS A 439 56.87 14.48 -28.79
C CYS A 439 56.59 15.79 -29.55
N GLU A 440 57.50 16.76 -29.46
CA GLU A 440 57.37 18.06 -30.17
C GLU A 440 57.31 17.92 -31.71
N ARG A 441 57.75 16.80 -32.27
CA ARG A 441 57.72 16.50 -33.72
C ARG A 441 56.57 15.57 -34.13
N THR A 442 55.63 15.28 -33.22
CA THR A 442 54.49 14.42 -33.53
C THR A 442 53.50 15.21 -34.39
N GLU A 443 53.25 14.72 -35.60
CA GLU A 443 52.24 15.29 -36.49
C GLU A 443 50.93 14.51 -36.38
N PHE A 444 49.82 15.24 -36.32
CA PHE A 444 48.47 14.70 -36.31
C PHE A 444 47.83 14.99 -37.66
N TRP A 445 47.16 14.00 -38.23
CA TRP A 445 46.38 14.16 -39.46
C TRP A 445 45.01 13.54 -39.28
N ASN A 446 44.02 14.07 -40.00
CA ASN A 446 42.69 13.47 -40.02
C ASN A 446 42.70 12.22 -40.91
N ALA A 447 42.31 11.08 -40.35
CA ALA A 447 42.16 9.81 -41.06
C ALA A 447 40.68 9.46 -41.34
N GLY A 448 39.74 10.35 -40.99
CA GLY A 448 38.31 10.20 -41.26
C GLY A 448 37.95 10.58 -42.69
N GLY A 449 37.21 9.71 -43.36
CA GLY A 449 36.66 9.91 -44.71
C GLY A 449 35.18 10.21 -44.71
#